data_AF-A0A522BCJ2-F1
#
_entry.id   AF-A0A522BCJ2-F1
#
_cell.length_a   1.000
_cell.length_b   1.000
_cell.length_c   1.000
_cell.angle_alpha   90.00
_cell.angle_beta   90.00
_cell.angle_gamma   90.00
#
_symmetry.space_group_name_H-M   'P 1'
#
loop_
_entity.id
_entity.type
_entity.pdbx_description
1 polymer ?
#
loop_
_entity_poly.entity_id
_entity_poly.type
_entity_poly.pdbx_seq_one_letter_code
_entity_poly.pdbx_strand_id
1 'polypeptide(L)'
;MDNLHLSRLQKNVIFGVFIFFTLLVFYAIFNISETSGKYNLTVTVIPSDATITINGIRSSSVASLYPGVYSVTVTRDGFTTDTQAVDLSHNLTISSYLAPVSDVAKKWAQGNASAYPEDFDYTTGQQPILAQLPDSNLIYSISADSSATSENPPRITIDSLPGYYNAPIDRIRSMGFDPENYVYTFKFGNPFK
;
A
#
# COMPACT_ATOMS: atom_id res chain seq x y z
N MET A 1 -48.04 33.90 -27.36
CA MET A 1 -47.30 33.17 -26.31
C MET A 1 -47.93 33.58 -25.00
N ASP A 2 -48.89 32.81 -24.52
CA ASP A 2 -49.63 33.14 -23.29
C ASP A 2 -48.72 32.97 -22.08
N ASN A 3 -48.35 34.09 -21.47
CA ASN A 3 -47.68 34.09 -20.18
C ASN A 3 -48.69 33.60 -19.14
N LEU A 4 -48.49 32.39 -18.61
CA LEU A 4 -49.31 31.82 -17.54
C LEU A 4 -49.40 32.81 -16.37
N HIS A 5 -50.55 33.48 -16.21
CA HIS A 5 -50.85 34.32 -15.07
C HIS A 5 -51.19 33.44 -13.86
N LEU A 6 -50.14 32.94 -13.19
CA LEU A 6 -50.28 32.16 -11.97
C LEU A 6 -50.90 33.03 -10.87
N SER A 7 -51.92 32.51 -10.19
CA SER A 7 -52.57 33.19 -9.07
C SER A 7 -51.61 33.34 -7.89
N ARG A 8 -51.87 34.29 -6.99
CA ARG A 8 -51.03 34.51 -5.79
C ARG A 8 -50.85 33.22 -4.97
N LEU A 9 -51.87 32.37 -4.94
CA LEU A 9 -51.85 31.08 -4.24
C LEU A 9 -50.89 30.08 -4.92
N GLN A 10 -50.91 29.97 -6.25
CA GLN A 10 -50.06 29.06 -7.01
C GLN A 10 -48.56 29.45 -6.90
N LYS A 11 -48.26 30.75 -6.89
CA LYS A 11 -46.89 31.25 -6.70
C LYS A 11 -46.33 30.91 -5.32
N ASN A 12 -47.16 31.00 -4.26
CA ASN A 12 -46.76 30.64 -2.91
C ASN A 12 -46.50 29.14 -2.77
N VAL A 13 -47.31 28.30 -3.42
CA VAL A 13 -47.11 26.84 -3.45
C VAL A 13 -45.82 26.49 -4.19
N ILE A 14 -45.56 27.08 -5.36
CA ILE A 14 -44.32 26.83 -6.13
C ILE A 14 -43.09 27.26 -5.34
N PHE A 15 -43.14 28.41 -4.67
CA PHE A 15 -42.05 28.89 -3.83
C PHE A 15 -41.78 27.97 -2.63
N GLY A 16 -42.84 27.46 -1.99
CA GLY A 16 -42.73 26.48 -0.91
C GLY A 16 -42.09 25.16 -1.35
N VAL A 17 -42.48 24.64 -2.52
CA VAL A 17 -41.90 23.41 -3.09
C VAL A 17 -40.42 23.61 -3.44
N PHE A 18 -40.05 24.78 -3.97
CA PHE A 18 -38.65 25.10 -4.27
C PHE A 18 -37.79 25.17 -3.00
N ILE A 19 -38.28 25.82 -1.94
CA ILE A 19 -37.61 25.85 -0.64
C ILE A 19 -37.47 24.43 -0.07
N PHE A 20 -38.52 23.62 -0.14
CA PHE A 20 -38.49 22.25 0.35
C PHE A 20 -37.44 21.41 -0.39
N PHE A 21 -37.40 21.47 -1.73
CA PHE A 21 -36.36 20.80 -2.53
C PHE A 21 -34.95 21.32 -2.22
N THR A 22 -34.81 22.63 -2.02
CA THR A 22 -33.51 23.24 -1.67
C THR A 22 -33.04 22.74 -0.30
N LEU A 23 -33.94 22.64 0.69
CA LEU A 23 -33.64 22.08 2.01
C LEU A 23 -33.36 20.58 1.93
N LEU A 24 -34.02 19.83 1.04
CA LEU A 24 -33.77 18.40 0.83
C LEU A 24 -32.40 18.15 0.20
N VAL A 25 -32.03 18.96 -0.80
CA VAL A 25 -30.69 18.94 -1.42
C VAL A 25 -29.64 19.38 -0.41
N PHE A 26 -29.89 20.44 0.36
CA PHE A 26 -28.97 20.89 1.40
C PHE A 26 -28.82 19.84 2.50
N TYR A 27 -29.90 19.18 2.92
CA TYR A 27 -29.87 18.06 3.86
C TYR A 27 -29.09 16.88 3.28
N ALA A 28 -29.32 16.51 2.02
CA ALA A 28 -28.54 15.46 1.36
C ALA A 28 -27.04 15.80 1.33
N ILE A 29 -26.66 17.03 0.98
CA ILE A 29 -25.26 17.50 0.98
C ILE A 29 -24.68 17.52 2.40
N PHE A 30 -25.45 17.95 3.40
CA PHE A 30 -25.02 18.02 4.79
C PHE A 30 -24.79 16.63 5.42
N ASN A 31 -25.52 15.60 4.95
CA ASN A 31 -25.32 14.21 5.34
C ASN A 31 -24.23 13.48 4.51
N ILE A 32 -23.62 14.10 3.49
CA ILE A 32 -22.47 13.53 2.75
C ILE A 32 -21.16 13.64 3.54
N SER A 33 -21.18 14.24 4.74
CA SER A 33 -20.00 14.47 5.56
C SER A 33 -19.95 13.64 6.85
N GLU A 34 -20.16 12.32 6.78
CA GLU A 34 -19.77 11.38 7.85
C GLU A 34 -19.30 10.01 7.31
N THR A 35 -18.22 10.01 6.53
CA THR A 35 -17.21 8.94 6.63
C THR A 35 -15.89 9.67 6.79
N SER A 36 -15.28 9.55 7.98
CA SER A 36 -14.03 10.23 8.33
C SER A 36 -13.06 10.16 7.16
N GLY A 37 -12.64 11.28 6.59
CA GLY A 37 -11.75 11.32 5.42
C GLY A 37 -10.33 10.77 5.67
N LYS A 38 -10.16 9.84 6.61
CA LYS A 38 -8.93 9.19 7.00
C LYS A 38 -9.09 7.68 6.88
N TYR A 39 -8.00 7.02 6.53
CA TYR A 39 -7.84 5.58 6.53
C TYR A 39 -6.87 5.15 7.62
N ASN A 40 -7.05 3.94 8.12
CA ASN A 40 -6.11 3.31 9.04
C ASN A 40 -5.02 2.60 8.24
N LEU A 41 -3.78 3.03 8.45
CA LEU A 41 -2.59 2.28 8.05
C LEU A 41 -2.12 1.46 9.25
N THR A 42 -2.16 0.14 9.11
CA THR A 42 -1.64 -0.81 10.10
C THR A 42 -0.30 -1.35 9.61
N VAL A 43 0.71 -1.34 10.48
CA VAL A 43 2.06 -1.82 10.20
C VAL A 43 2.35 -2.97 11.15
N THR A 44 2.38 -4.18 10.61
CA THR A 44 2.80 -5.38 11.35
C THR A 44 4.31 -5.51 11.24
N VAL A 45 5.00 -5.51 12.39
CA VAL A 45 6.47 -5.51 12.42
C VAL A 45 7.02 -6.71 13.16
N ILE A 46 8.07 -7.30 12.58
CA ILE A 46 8.92 -8.29 13.26
C ILE A 46 10.37 -7.83 13.09
N PRO A 47 11.12 -7.62 14.18
CA PRO A 47 10.70 -7.79 15.57
C PRO A 47 9.66 -6.76 16.07
N SER A 48 8.87 -7.12 17.09
CA SER A 48 7.73 -6.30 17.57
C SER A 48 8.11 -4.99 18.28
N ASP A 49 9.35 -4.87 18.74
CA ASP A 49 9.95 -3.67 19.34
C ASP A 49 10.67 -2.79 18.31
N ALA A 50 10.54 -3.09 17.00
CA ALA A 50 11.05 -2.23 15.95
C ALA A 50 10.40 -0.83 16.00
N THR A 51 11.19 0.18 15.63
CA THR A 51 10.73 1.56 15.51
C THR A 51 10.09 1.78 14.15
N ILE A 52 8.86 2.30 14.15
CA ILE A 52 8.13 2.67 12.94
C ILE A 52 8.19 4.19 12.80
N THR A 53 8.51 4.67 11.61
CA THR A 53 8.37 6.08 11.23
C THR A 53 7.56 6.21 9.95
N ILE A 54 6.70 7.23 9.88
CA ILE A 54 5.91 7.58 8.70
C ILE A 54 6.35 8.97 8.29
N ASN A 55 6.88 9.11 7.08
CA ASN A 55 7.52 10.33 6.58
C ASN A 55 8.59 10.87 7.56
N GLY A 56 9.37 9.96 8.16
CA GLY A 56 10.42 10.29 9.13
C GLY A 56 9.92 10.64 10.55
N ILE A 57 8.61 10.66 10.79
CA ILE A 57 8.02 10.94 12.11
C ILE A 57 7.70 9.63 12.79
N ARG A 58 8.16 9.43 14.03
CA ARG A 58 7.87 8.23 14.83
C ARG A 58 6.36 8.04 14.95
N SER A 59 5.90 6.83 14.66
CA SER A 59 4.48 6.47 14.65
C SER A 59 4.22 5.17 15.42
N SER A 60 2.96 4.94 15.77
CA SER A 60 2.47 3.65 16.28
C SER A 60 2.26 2.65 15.13
N SER A 61 2.02 1.39 15.49
CA SER A 61 1.65 0.32 14.56
C SER A 61 0.31 0.53 13.86
N VAL A 62 -0.55 1.40 14.38
CA VAL A 62 -1.78 1.84 13.70
C VAL A 62 -1.78 3.36 13.66
N ALA A 63 -1.96 3.93 12.47
CA ALA A 63 -2.04 5.37 12.25
C ALA A 63 -3.28 5.73 11.41
N SER A 64 -4.04 6.73 11.87
CA SER A 64 -5.18 7.26 11.12
C SER A 64 -4.75 8.47 10.29
N LEU A 65 -4.65 8.28 8.99
CA LEU A 65 -4.02 9.20 8.04
C LEU A 65 -5.00 9.59 6.93
N TYR A 66 -4.86 10.79 6.38
CA TYR A 66 -5.60 11.16 5.18
C TYR A 66 -5.13 10.32 3.97
N PRO A 67 -5.93 10.19 2.91
CA PRO A 67 -5.47 9.54 1.70
C PRO A 67 -4.22 10.21 1.14
N GLY A 68 -3.26 9.42 0.67
CA GLY A 68 -2.01 9.93 0.11
C GLY A 68 -0.86 8.94 0.17
N VAL A 69 0.28 9.34 -0.37
CA VAL A 69 1.50 8.54 -0.41
C VAL A 69 2.36 8.81 0.82
N TYR A 70 2.77 7.74 1.49
CA TYR A 70 3.56 7.76 2.71
C TYR A 70 4.82 6.91 2.58
N SER A 71 5.94 7.39 3.11
CA SER A 71 7.15 6.59 3.30
C SER A 71 7.11 5.97 4.69
N VAL A 72 6.94 4.65 4.79
CA VAL A 72 7.01 3.92 6.06
C VAL A 72 8.37 3.28 6.20
N THR A 73 9.09 3.63 7.26
CA THR A 73 10.41 3.07 7.56
C THR A 73 10.37 2.35 8.90
N VAL A 74 10.82 1.10 8.91
CA VAL A 74 10.89 0.23 10.08
C VAL A 74 12.35 -0.11 10.37
N THR A 75 12.78 0.17 11.60
CA THR A 75 14.18 -0.02 12.01
C THR A 75 14.28 -0.72 13.35
N ARG A 76 15.33 -1.53 13.51
CA ARG A 76 15.75 -2.05 14.80
C ARG A 76 17.26 -2.26 14.81
N ASP A 77 17.92 -1.84 15.88
CA ASP A 77 19.36 -2.01 16.03
C ASP A 77 19.79 -3.47 15.86
N GLY A 78 20.77 -3.68 14.98
CA GLY A 78 21.29 -4.99 14.65
C GLY A 78 20.48 -5.79 13.62
N PHE A 79 19.38 -5.23 13.09
CA PHE A 79 18.57 -5.79 12.00
C PHE A 79 18.68 -4.94 10.74
N THR A 80 18.16 -5.44 9.62
CA THR A 80 17.99 -4.65 8.40
C THR A 80 17.01 -3.50 8.64
N THR A 81 17.15 -2.42 7.85
CA THR A 81 16.12 -1.39 7.75
C THR A 81 15.22 -1.72 6.58
N ASP A 82 13.93 -1.60 6.78
CA ASP A 82 12.93 -1.74 5.71
C ASP A 82 12.24 -0.40 5.48
N THR A 83 12.06 -0.03 4.21
CA THR A 83 11.38 1.21 3.81
C THR A 83 10.45 0.91 2.66
N GLN A 84 9.19 1.30 2.81
CA GLN A 84 8.10 1.02 1.88
C GLN A 84 7.37 2.32 1.52
N ALA A 85 7.21 2.60 0.23
CA ALA A 85 6.27 3.59 -0.25
C ALA A 85 4.84 3.02 -0.25
N VAL A 86 3.91 3.70 0.41
CA VAL A 86 2.52 3.26 0.62
C VAL A 86 1.55 4.29 0.06
N ASP A 87 0.77 3.91 -0.95
CA ASP A 87 -0.36 4.70 -1.43
C ASP A 87 -1.62 4.33 -0.62
N LEU A 88 -1.95 5.17 0.35
CA LEU A 88 -3.07 4.97 1.25
C LEU A 88 -4.36 5.52 0.62
N SER A 89 -5.13 4.65 -0.05
CA SER A 89 -6.44 4.98 -0.64
C SER A 89 -7.61 4.28 0.06
N HIS A 90 -7.32 3.41 1.02
CA HIS A 90 -8.27 2.64 1.82
C HIS A 90 -7.56 2.18 3.11
N ASN A 91 -8.29 1.56 4.04
CA ASN A 91 -7.65 0.92 5.19
C ASN A 91 -6.69 -0.17 4.71
N LEU A 92 -5.42 -0.07 5.08
CA LEU A 92 -4.37 -0.92 4.56
C LEU A 92 -3.54 -1.49 5.70
N THR A 93 -3.17 -2.75 5.59
CA THR A 93 -2.18 -3.39 6.46
C THR A 93 -0.97 -3.75 5.65
N ILE A 94 0.21 -3.27 6.07
CA ILE A 94 1.49 -3.66 5.50
C ILE A 94 2.27 -4.48 6.54
N SER A 95 3.18 -5.32 6.07
CA SER A 95 4.03 -6.13 6.93
C SER A 95 5.49 -5.82 6.65
N SER A 96 6.29 -5.75 7.71
CA SER A 96 7.73 -5.51 7.65
C SER A 96 8.45 -6.51 8.55
N TYR A 97 9.26 -7.37 7.93
CA TYR A 97 10.01 -8.42 8.60
C TYR A 97 11.50 -8.13 8.41
N LEU A 98 12.16 -7.74 9.50
CA LEU A 98 13.56 -7.36 9.46
C LEU A 98 14.44 -8.59 9.65
N ALA A 99 15.42 -8.76 8.75
CA ALA A 99 16.41 -9.81 8.87
C ALA A 99 17.50 -9.41 9.89
N PRO A 100 17.95 -10.32 10.76
CA PRO A 100 19.04 -10.06 11.68
C PRO A 100 20.39 -9.91 10.96
N VAL A 101 21.12 -8.84 11.26
CA VAL A 101 22.44 -8.55 10.67
C VAL A 101 23.56 -8.86 11.68
N SER A 102 23.41 -8.36 12.91
CA SER A 102 24.41 -8.54 13.97
C SER A 102 24.32 -9.92 14.63
N ASP A 103 25.40 -10.39 15.26
CA ASP A 103 25.40 -11.66 15.99
C ASP A 103 24.39 -11.68 17.14
N VAL A 104 24.19 -10.54 17.79
CA VAL A 104 23.17 -10.37 18.85
C VAL A 104 21.76 -10.54 18.27
N ALA A 105 21.48 -9.89 17.14
CA ALA A 105 20.19 -10.01 16.46
C ALA A 105 19.96 -11.43 15.92
N LYS A 106 20.99 -12.10 15.39
CA LYS A 106 20.89 -13.49 14.91
C LYS A 106 20.53 -14.45 16.05
N LYS A 107 21.18 -14.31 17.21
CA LYS A 107 20.82 -15.10 18.41
C LYS A 107 19.40 -14.80 18.88
N TRP A 108 18.99 -13.53 18.84
CA TRP A 108 17.61 -13.15 19.14
C TRP A 108 16.63 -13.85 18.18
N ALA A 109 16.89 -13.81 16.87
CA ALA A 109 16.01 -14.39 15.87
C ALA A 109 15.90 -15.91 16.01
N GLN A 110 17.00 -16.60 16.32
CA GLN A 110 16.98 -18.04 16.63
C GLN A 110 16.08 -18.37 17.83
N GLY A 111 16.14 -17.56 18.90
CA GLY A 111 15.28 -17.72 20.08
C GLY A 111 13.83 -17.28 19.86
N ASN A 112 13.55 -16.56 18.78
CA ASN A 112 12.24 -16.00 18.44
C ASN A 112 11.79 -16.43 17.04
N ALA A 113 12.25 -17.59 16.55
CA ALA A 113 12.00 -18.03 15.18
C ALA A 113 10.49 -18.16 14.88
N SER A 114 9.70 -18.55 15.87
CA SER A 114 8.24 -18.63 15.78
C SER A 114 7.53 -17.28 15.64
N ALA A 115 8.24 -16.16 15.84
CA ALA A 115 7.69 -14.85 15.58
C ALA A 115 7.57 -14.59 14.07
N TYR A 116 8.47 -15.16 13.26
CA TYR A 116 8.51 -15.02 11.81
C TYR A 116 7.54 -15.99 11.11
N PRO A 117 7.04 -15.64 9.92
CA PRO A 117 6.36 -16.59 9.04
C PRO A 117 7.23 -17.82 8.74
N GLU A 118 6.63 -19.00 8.60
CA GLU A 118 7.37 -20.27 8.38
C GLU A 118 8.23 -20.26 7.11
N ASP A 119 7.85 -19.47 6.11
CA ASP A 119 8.53 -19.30 4.82
C ASP A 119 9.56 -18.17 4.80
N PHE A 120 9.68 -17.39 5.89
CA PHE A 120 10.63 -16.30 5.98
C PHE A 120 12.01 -16.80 6.40
N ASP A 121 12.95 -16.84 5.45
CA ASP A 121 14.35 -17.13 5.74
C ASP A 121 15.08 -15.88 6.26
N TYR A 122 15.00 -15.68 7.58
CA TYR A 122 15.71 -14.62 8.29
C TYR A 122 17.23 -14.79 8.29
N THR A 123 17.77 -15.94 7.86
CA THR A 123 19.22 -16.16 7.81
C THR A 123 19.87 -15.59 6.55
N THR A 124 19.12 -15.57 5.45
CA THR A 124 19.54 -14.98 4.16
C THR A 124 18.92 -13.61 3.92
N GLY A 125 17.88 -13.24 4.68
CA GLY A 125 17.11 -12.03 4.43
C GLY A 125 16.30 -12.09 3.13
N GLN A 126 16.03 -13.30 2.62
CA GLN A 126 15.24 -13.49 1.41
C GLN A 126 13.83 -12.93 1.59
N GLN A 127 13.46 -12.08 0.64
CA GLN A 127 12.30 -11.20 0.75
C GLN A 127 10.98 -11.96 0.48
N PRO A 128 9.89 -11.62 1.19
CA PRO A 128 8.61 -12.32 1.09
C PRO A 128 7.99 -12.31 -0.31
N ILE A 129 8.43 -11.42 -1.21
CA ILE A 129 7.98 -11.40 -2.60
C ILE A 129 8.26 -12.72 -3.31
N LEU A 130 9.36 -13.41 -2.97
CA LEU A 130 9.73 -14.66 -3.63
C LEU A 130 8.70 -15.77 -3.39
N ALA A 131 8.02 -15.77 -2.24
CA ALA A 131 6.97 -16.73 -1.92
C ALA A 131 5.69 -16.51 -2.76
N GLN A 132 5.49 -15.29 -3.26
CA GLN A 132 4.35 -14.94 -4.12
C GLN A 132 4.68 -15.05 -5.61
N LEU A 133 5.90 -15.48 -5.96
CA LEU A 133 6.34 -15.66 -7.32
C LEU A 133 6.46 -17.15 -7.69
N PRO A 134 6.22 -17.53 -8.96
CA PRO A 134 5.86 -16.64 -10.07
C PRO A 134 4.39 -16.18 -10.05
N ASP A 135 4.15 -14.90 -10.36
CA ASP A 135 2.82 -14.32 -10.61
C ASP A 135 2.73 -13.95 -12.09
N SER A 136 1.73 -14.45 -12.80
CA SER A 136 1.60 -14.22 -14.24
C SER A 136 0.15 -14.17 -14.71
N ASN A 137 -0.06 -13.48 -15.81
CA ASN A 137 -1.32 -13.43 -16.53
C ASN A 137 -1.07 -13.32 -18.04
N LEU A 138 -2.11 -12.99 -18.82
CA LEU A 138 -2.03 -12.90 -20.28
C LEU A 138 -1.14 -11.77 -20.81
N ILE A 139 -0.85 -10.74 -20.00
CA ILE A 139 -0.16 -9.52 -20.44
C ILE A 139 1.20 -9.32 -19.76
N TYR A 140 1.50 -10.02 -18.66
CA TYR A 140 2.80 -10.02 -18.01
C TYR A 140 3.12 -11.32 -17.26
N SER A 141 4.40 -11.52 -16.93
CA SER A 141 4.87 -12.46 -15.91
C SER A 141 5.94 -11.82 -15.02
N ILE A 142 5.89 -12.15 -13.73
CA ILE A 142 6.88 -11.81 -12.72
C ILE A 142 7.44 -13.13 -12.20
N SER A 143 8.75 -13.30 -12.27
CA SER A 143 9.45 -14.50 -11.81
C SER A 143 10.73 -14.13 -11.10
N ALA A 144 11.27 -15.01 -10.27
CA ALA A 144 12.56 -14.84 -9.64
C ALA A 144 13.51 -15.95 -10.09
N ASP A 145 14.79 -15.61 -10.25
CA ASP A 145 15.83 -16.62 -10.37
C ASP A 145 15.97 -17.36 -9.03
N SER A 146 15.75 -18.68 -9.05
CA SER A 146 15.88 -19.57 -7.90
C SER A 146 17.33 -19.80 -7.45
N SER A 147 18.32 -19.21 -8.13
CA SER A 147 19.75 -19.35 -7.86
C SER A 147 20.32 -18.28 -6.91
N ALA A 148 19.46 -17.65 -6.10
CA ALA A 148 19.85 -16.61 -5.16
C ALA A 148 20.85 -17.13 -4.12
N THR A 149 21.98 -16.43 -3.97
CA THR A 149 22.98 -16.70 -2.93
C THR A 149 23.35 -15.38 -2.25
N SER A 150 24.01 -15.45 -1.09
CA SER A 150 24.46 -14.26 -0.35
C SER A 150 25.38 -13.32 -1.17
N GLU A 151 26.05 -13.81 -2.22
CA GLU A 151 26.88 -13.01 -3.12
C GLU A 151 26.13 -12.52 -4.38
N ASN A 152 24.98 -13.11 -4.72
CA ASN A 152 24.19 -12.76 -5.90
C ASN A 152 22.70 -12.74 -5.53
N PRO A 153 22.13 -11.56 -5.20
CA PRO A 153 20.75 -11.45 -4.74
C PRO A 153 19.76 -11.91 -5.82
N PRO A 154 18.56 -12.40 -5.43
CA PRO A 154 17.55 -12.84 -6.38
C PRO A 154 17.15 -11.70 -7.32
N ARG A 155 17.30 -11.91 -8.63
CA ARG A 155 16.85 -10.96 -9.65
C ARG A 155 15.39 -11.24 -10.01
N ILE A 156 14.55 -10.22 -9.91
CA ILE A 156 13.17 -10.28 -10.36
C ILE A 156 13.15 -10.08 -11.88
N THR A 157 12.69 -11.08 -12.61
CA THR A 157 12.52 -11.01 -14.06
C THR A 157 11.09 -10.62 -14.38
N ILE A 158 10.96 -9.53 -15.15
CA ILE A 158 9.69 -9.03 -15.66
C ILE A 158 9.64 -9.25 -17.17
N ASP A 159 8.60 -9.95 -17.61
CA ASP A 159 8.23 -10.14 -19.01
C ASP A 159 6.86 -9.50 -19.22
N SER A 160 6.72 -8.57 -20.17
CA SER A 160 5.45 -7.89 -20.42
C SER A 160 5.27 -7.59 -21.90
N LEU A 161 4.01 -7.56 -22.33
CA LEU A 161 3.67 -7.13 -23.68
C LEU A 161 4.01 -5.62 -23.86
N PRO A 162 4.40 -5.19 -25.07
CA PRO A 162 4.62 -3.78 -25.36
C PRO A 162 3.41 -2.92 -24.97
N GLY A 163 3.65 -1.89 -24.16
CA GLY A 163 2.62 -0.97 -23.64
C GLY A 163 2.13 -1.30 -22.23
N TYR A 164 2.46 -2.46 -21.66
CA TYR A 164 1.95 -2.93 -20.36
C TYR A 164 3.00 -2.99 -19.24
N TYR A 165 4.13 -2.29 -19.41
CA TYR A 165 5.29 -2.36 -18.51
C TYR A 165 4.97 -1.95 -17.05
N ASN A 166 3.94 -1.13 -16.84
CA ASN A 166 3.53 -0.68 -15.50
C ASN A 166 2.71 -1.73 -14.76
N ALA A 167 1.97 -2.61 -15.46
CA ALA A 167 1.11 -3.61 -14.85
C ALA A 167 1.83 -4.56 -13.87
N PRO A 168 3.00 -5.15 -14.21
CA PRO A 168 3.75 -5.97 -13.27
C PRO A 168 4.31 -5.15 -12.09
N ILE A 169 4.65 -3.88 -12.29
CA ILE A 169 5.12 -2.99 -11.22
C ILE A 169 3.99 -2.65 -10.25
N ASP A 170 2.80 -2.32 -10.77
CA ASP A 170 1.60 -2.08 -9.98
C ASP A 170 1.17 -3.34 -9.22
N ARG A 171 1.37 -4.53 -9.82
CA ARG A 171 1.17 -5.80 -9.14
C ARG A 171 2.10 -5.96 -7.95
N ILE A 172 3.39 -5.68 -8.11
CA ILE A 172 4.38 -5.71 -7.01
C ILE A 172 3.95 -4.77 -5.88
N ARG A 173 3.54 -3.54 -6.21
CA ARG A 173 2.98 -2.60 -5.21
C ARG A 173 1.71 -3.13 -4.55
N SER A 174 0.80 -3.75 -5.32
CA SER A 174 -0.45 -4.32 -4.79
C SER A 174 -0.22 -5.49 -3.84
N MET A 175 0.91 -6.20 -3.98
CA MET A 175 1.35 -7.25 -3.07
C MET A 175 1.95 -6.68 -1.76
N GLY A 176 2.05 -5.35 -1.65
CA GLY A 176 2.64 -4.66 -0.50
C GLY A 176 4.16 -4.56 -0.59
N PHE A 177 4.75 -4.75 -1.77
CA PHE A 177 6.19 -4.66 -1.98
C PHE A 177 6.55 -3.38 -2.75
N ASP A 178 7.64 -2.73 -2.34
CA ASP A 178 8.15 -1.57 -3.08
C ASP A 178 9.03 -2.04 -4.24
N PRO A 179 8.64 -1.78 -5.50
CA PRO A 179 9.38 -2.25 -6.64
C PRO A 179 10.82 -1.71 -6.69
N GLU A 180 11.10 -0.51 -6.19
CA GLU A 180 12.46 0.05 -6.25
C GLU A 180 13.48 -0.69 -5.37
N ASN A 181 13.02 -1.53 -4.44
CA ASN A 181 13.86 -2.32 -3.56
C ASN A 181 14.39 -3.62 -4.21
N TYR A 182 14.08 -3.86 -5.49
CA TYR A 182 14.48 -5.08 -6.20
C TYR A 182 15.37 -4.78 -7.41
N VAL A 183 16.30 -5.69 -7.67
CA VAL A 183 17.10 -5.66 -8.90
C VAL A 183 16.32 -6.39 -9.99
N TYR A 184 16.00 -5.67 -11.07
CA TYR A 184 15.20 -6.20 -12.17
C TYR A 184 16.01 -6.62 -13.38
N THR A 185 15.49 -7.63 -14.06
CA THR A 185 15.78 -7.90 -15.48
C THR A 185 14.50 -7.74 -16.28
N PHE A 186 14.47 -6.74 -17.17
CA PHE A 186 13.36 -6.55 -18.11
C PHE A 186 13.68 -7.24 -19.43
N LYS A 187 12.83 -8.17 -19.87
CA LYS A 187 12.97 -8.76 -21.20
C LYS A 187 12.59 -7.78 -22.32
N PHE A 188 11.64 -6.89 -22.05
CA PHE A 188 11.18 -5.87 -23.00
C PHE A 188 10.82 -4.58 -22.25
N GLY A 189 11.44 -3.44 -22.62
CA GLY A 189 11.14 -2.10 -22.09
C GLY A 189 11.44 -1.94 -20.59
N ASN A 190 12.38 -1.06 -20.23
CA ASN A 190 12.64 -0.74 -18.81
C ASN A 190 11.81 0.50 -18.42
N PRO A 191 10.82 0.39 -17.50
CA PRO A 191 9.99 1.51 -17.07
C PRO A 191 10.70 2.50 -16.14
N PHE A 192 11.89 2.15 -15.64
CA PHE A 192 12.72 2.98 -14.76
C PHE A 192 13.84 3.73 -15.48
N LYS A 193 13.84 3.72 -16.83
CA LYS A 193 14.82 4.41 -17.68
C LYS A 193 14.26 5.67 -18.31
#